data_AF-K2GC23-F1
#
_entry.id   AF-K2GC23-F1
#
_cell.length_a   1.000
_cell.length_b   1.000
_cell.length_c   1.000
_cell.angle_alpha   90.00
_cell.angle_beta   90.00
_cell.angle_gamma   90.00
#
_symmetry.space_group_name_H-M   'P 1'
#
loop_
_entity.id
_entity.type
_entity.pdbx_description
1 polymer ?
#
loop_
_entity_poly.entity_id
_entity_poly.type
_entity_poly.pdbx_seq_one_letter_code
_entity_poly.pdbx_strand_id
1 'polypeptide(L)'
;MDSRIKIILEKIEALNIALKKEHARLAKKYGFYFSQKKIVFLKKIKIKNKRFRIPVWKYVIPKNIRHAMSLPFIYMMIAPAMILDIFLTIYHAVAFPLYKIPKVKRKDFIIYDRKFLDYLNVVQKVHCLYCSYINGLFAYAVEIAARTERYWCPIKAASKMNAPHSWYKDFADYGNPQEWNQKFNNHEAFECMKGEDKK
;
A
#
# COMPACT_ATOMS: atom_id res chain seq x y z
N MET A 1 20.53 -26.00 -0.63
CA MET A 1 19.65 -25.06 -1.34
C MET A 1 19.65 -25.44 -2.81
N ASP A 2 18.49 -25.76 -3.38
CA ASP A 2 18.37 -26.26 -4.76
C ASP A 2 18.89 -25.23 -5.79
N SER A 3 19.68 -25.68 -6.76
CA SER A 3 20.39 -24.85 -7.75
C SER A 3 19.42 -23.92 -8.52
N ARG A 4 18.21 -24.41 -8.79
CA ARG A 4 17.16 -23.66 -9.48
C ARG A 4 16.62 -22.49 -8.67
N ILE A 5 16.51 -22.64 -7.34
CA ILE A 5 16.04 -21.58 -6.44
C ILE A 5 17.05 -20.44 -6.43
N LYS A 6 18.35 -20.75 -6.38
CA LYS A 6 19.42 -19.75 -6.42
C LYS A 6 19.36 -18.91 -7.70
N ILE A 7 19.19 -19.56 -8.86
CA ILE A 7 19.05 -18.88 -10.17
C ILE A 7 17.82 -17.96 -10.19
N ILE A 8 16.69 -18.38 -9.62
CA ILE A 8 15.47 -17.55 -9.56
C ILE A 8 15.70 -16.31 -8.68
N LEU A 9 16.32 -16.49 -7.52
CA LEU A 9 16.62 -15.39 -6.60
C LEU A 9 17.56 -14.36 -7.25
N GLU A 10 18.60 -14.82 -7.95
CA GLU A 10 19.51 -13.94 -8.70
C GLU A 10 18.79 -13.15 -9.79
N LYS A 11 17.84 -13.77 -10.51
CA LYS A 11 17.02 -13.08 -11.51
C LYS A 11 16.12 -12.02 -10.88
N ILE A 12 15.48 -12.33 -9.75
CA ILE A 12 14.63 -11.37 -9.03
C ILE A 12 15.46 -10.16 -8.61
N GLU A 13 16.66 -10.39 -8.06
CA GLU A 13 17.53 -9.29 -7.64
C GLU A 13 17.99 -8.43 -8.82
N ALA A 14 18.39 -9.06 -9.93
CA ALA A 14 18.74 -8.35 -11.16
C ALA A 14 17.58 -7.49 -11.70
N LEU A 15 16.36 -8.03 -11.69
CA LEU A 15 15.16 -7.29 -12.11
C LEU A 15 14.82 -6.15 -11.13
N ASN A 16 14.97 -6.35 -9.83
CA ASN A 16 14.79 -5.30 -8.83
C ASN A 16 15.78 -4.14 -9.01
N ILE A 17 17.05 -4.46 -9.32
CA ILE A 17 18.08 -3.46 -9.62
C ILE A 17 17.73 -2.69 -10.90
N ALA A 18 17.31 -3.38 -11.96
CA ALA A 18 16.88 -2.76 -13.20
C ALA A 18 15.67 -1.81 -12.99
N LEU A 19 14.68 -2.26 -12.21
CA LEU A 19 13.51 -1.46 -11.85
C LEU A 19 13.92 -0.20 -11.07
N LYS A 20 14.77 -0.32 -10.05
CA LYS A 20 15.31 0.83 -9.30
C LYS A 20 16.03 1.83 -10.22
N LYS A 21 16.83 1.34 -11.17
CA LYS A 21 17.53 2.17 -12.16
C LYS A 21 16.54 2.93 -13.04
N GLU A 22 15.47 2.28 -13.48
CA GLU A 22 14.40 2.92 -14.27
C GLU A 22 13.65 3.98 -13.46
N HIS A 23 13.31 3.71 -12.20
CA HIS A 23 12.73 4.75 -11.32
C HIS A 23 13.66 5.95 -11.16
N ALA A 24 14.96 5.73 -10.97
CA ALA A 24 15.95 6.82 -10.89
C ALA A 24 16.06 7.60 -12.20
N ARG A 25 16.00 6.92 -13.35
CA ARG A 25 15.96 7.56 -14.67
C ARG A 25 14.72 8.44 -14.84
N LEU A 26 13.54 7.95 -14.42
CA LEU A 26 12.30 8.71 -14.44
C LEU A 26 12.34 9.92 -13.49
N ALA A 27 12.89 9.76 -12.29
CA ALA A 27 13.07 10.85 -11.34
C ALA A 27 13.94 11.98 -11.92
N LYS A 28 15.05 11.62 -12.61
CA LYS A 28 15.88 12.58 -13.37
C LYS A 28 15.09 13.22 -14.52
N LYS A 29 14.38 12.42 -15.33
CA LYS A 29 13.58 12.90 -16.49
C LYS A 29 12.53 13.94 -16.08
N TYR A 30 11.83 13.70 -14.97
CA TYR A 30 10.79 14.60 -14.45
C TYR A 30 11.34 15.60 -13.41
N GLY A 31 12.65 15.58 -13.16
CA GLY A 31 13.33 16.56 -12.32
C GLY A 31 12.80 16.64 -10.89
N PHE A 32 12.59 15.50 -10.23
CA PHE A 32 12.30 15.45 -8.80
C PHE A 32 13.31 14.59 -8.05
N TYR A 33 13.54 14.91 -6.79
CA TYR A 33 14.37 14.13 -5.89
C TYR A 33 13.68 13.95 -4.54
N PHE A 34 14.08 12.90 -3.82
CA PHE A 34 13.62 12.63 -2.47
C PHE A 34 14.56 13.33 -1.48
N SER A 35 14.03 14.22 -0.65
CA SER A 35 14.76 14.87 0.45
C SER A 35 14.02 14.64 1.75
N GLN A 36 14.64 13.91 2.69
CA GLN A 36 14.11 13.65 4.04
C GLN A 36 12.60 13.29 4.07
N LYS A 37 12.16 12.36 3.20
CA LYS A 37 10.76 11.91 3.02
C LYS A 37 9.82 12.89 2.30
N LYS A 38 10.33 13.92 1.64
CA LYS A 38 9.55 14.85 0.80
C LYS A 38 10.03 14.79 -0.64
N ILE A 39 9.09 14.82 -1.59
CA ILE A 39 9.40 14.95 -3.02
C ILE A 39 9.57 16.43 -3.33
N VAL A 40 10.74 16.80 -3.84
CA VAL A 40 11.05 18.18 -4.24
C VAL A 40 11.30 18.22 -5.74
N PHE A 41 10.52 19.04 -6.44
CA PHE A 41 10.70 19.31 -7.87
C PHE A 41 11.74 20.42 -8.09
N LEU A 42 12.53 20.30 -9.15
CA LEU A 42 13.40 21.36 -9.63
C LEU A 42 12.58 22.61 -10.00
N LYS A 43 13.09 23.81 -9.68
CA LYS A 43 12.39 25.09 -9.92
C LYS A 43 11.88 25.23 -11.37
N LYS A 44 12.69 24.83 -12.37
CA LYS A 44 12.32 24.87 -13.80
C LYS A 44 11.10 23.98 -14.13
N ILE A 45 11.07 22.76 -13.58
CA ILE A 45 9.95 21.82 -13.78
C ILE A 45 8.70 22.30 -13.04
N LYS A 46 8.85 22.83 -11.82
CA LYS A 46 7.74 23.41 -11.05
C LYS A 46 7.03 24.53 -11.81
N ILE A 47 7.79 25.43 -12.45
CA ILE A 47 7.23 26.51 -13.28
C ILE A 47 6.48 25.92 -14.49
N LYS A 48 7.08 24.95 -15.19
CA LYS A 48 6.43 24.27 -16.33
C LYS A 48 5.13 23.58 -15.92
N ASN A 49 5.13 22.83 -14.83
CA ASN A 49 3.96 22.10 -14.33
C ASN A 49 2.83 23.05 -13.92
N LYS A 50 3.15 24.18 -13.29
CA LYS A 50 2.15 25.19 -12.93
C LYS A 50 1.38 25.76 -14.12
N ARG A 51 1.98 25.80 -15.32
CA ARG A 51 1.30 26.27 -16.54
C ARG A 51 0.15 25.36 -16.97
N PHE A 52 0.19 24.07 -16.62
CA PHE A 52 -0.88 23.11 -16.89
C PHE A 52 -1.97 23.09 -15.81
N ARG A 53 -1.85 23.92 -14.77
CA ARG A 53 -2.81 23.95 -13.67
C ARG A 53 -4.12 24.57 -14.14
N ILE A 54 -5.19 23.80 -14.03
CA ILE A 54 -6.55 24.30 -14.29
C ILE A 54 -7.00 25.14 -13.08
N PRO A 55 -7.51 26.37 -13.28
CA PRO A 55 -7.98 27.20 -12.19
C PRO A 55 -9.21 26.57 -11.51
N VAL A 56 -9.34 26.74 -10.19
CA VAL A 56 -10.30 26.01 -9.35
C VAL A 56 -11.74 26.21 -9.82
N TRP A 57 -12.13 27.44 -10.15
CA TRP A 57 -13.47 27.76 -10.63
C TRP A 57 -13.93 26.96 -11.87
N LYS A 58 -13.02 26.70 -12.82
CA LYS A 58 -13.25 25.98 -14.07
C LYS A 58 -13.34 24.48 -13.84
N TYR A 59 -12.81 24.02 -12.71
CA TYR A 59 -12.88 22.63 -12.28
C TYR A 59 -14.15 22.36 -11.45
N VAL A 60 -14.51 23.30 -10.57
CA VAL A 60 -15.66 23.15 -9.65
C VAL A 60 -16.98 23.38 -10.37
N ILE A 61 -17.04 24.24 -11.39
CA ILE A 61 -18.22 24.35 -12.25
C ILE A 61 -18.37 23.00 -12.97
N PRO A 62 -19.38 22.18 -12.63
CA PRO A 62 -19.47 20.83 -13.15
C PRO A 62 -19.74 20.91 -14.65
N LYS A 63 -18.80 20.44 -15.46
CA LYS A 63 -19.02 20.28 -16.92
C LYS A 63 -20.15 19.31 -17.24
N ASN A 64 -20.54 18.47 -16.28
CA ASN A 64 -21.55 17.44 -16.44
C ASN A 64 -22.17 17.12 -15.06
N ILE A 65 -23.49 17.31 -14.96
CA ILE A 65 -24.31 17.13 -13.75
C ILE A 65 -24.10 15.74 -13.10
N ARG A 66 -23.85 14.70 -13.92
CA ARG A 66 -23.61 13.34 -13.43
C ARG A 66 -22.41 13.26 -12.47
N HIS A 67 -21.37 14.08 -12.68
CA HIS A 67 -20.23 14.10 -11.78
C HIS A 67 -20.56 14.76 -10.45
N ALA A 68 -21.34 15.84 -10.46
CA ALA A 68 -21.75 16.49 -9.21
C ALA A 68 -22.63 15.55 -8.38
N MET A 69 -23.53 14.80 -9.03
CA MET A 69 -24.39 13.81 -8.37
C MET A 69 -23.62 12.63 -7.77
N SER A 70 -22.46 12.24 -8.30
CA SER A 70 -21.68 11.12 -7.75
C SER A 70 -20.82 11.50 -6.55
N LEU A 71 -20.48 12.78 -6.37
CA LEU A 71 -19.61 13.23 -5.27
C LEU A 71 -20.17 12.87 -3.88
N PRO A 72 -21.47 13.07 -3.56
CA PRO A 72 -22.02 12.65 -2.27
C PRO A 72 -21.82 11.15 -2.00
N PHE A 73 -22.04 10.29 -3.01
CA PHE A 73 -21.88 8.83 -2.88
C PHE A 73 -20.41 8.40 -2.75
N ILE A 74 -19.49 9.14 -3.37
CA ILE A 74 -18.06 8.88 -3.19
C ILE A 74 -17.65 9.29 -1.77
N TYR A 75 -18.05 10.48 -1.33
CA TYR A 75 -17.61 11.03 -0.05
C TYR A 75 -18.33 10.44 1.16
N MET A 76 -19.54 9.89 1.01
CA MET A 76 -20.19 9.15 2.09
C MET A 76 -19.36 7.96 2.57
N MET A 77 -18.49 7.38 1.72
CA MET A 77 -17.58 6.29 2.09
C MET A 77 -16.50 6.71 3.08
N ILE A 78 -16.31 8.00 3.34
CA ILE A 78 -15.44 8.48 4.43
C ILE A 78 -15.94 7.93 5.76
N ALA A 79 -17.25 7.96 6.02
CA ALA A 79 -17.81 7.53 7.30
C ALA A 79 -17.53 6.05 7.62
N PRO A 80 -17.88 5.06 6.77
CA PRO A 80 -17.56 3.66 7.04
C PRO A 80 -16.05 3.40 7.06
N ALA A 81 -15.26 4.10 6.24
CA ALA A 81 -13.80 3.96 6.27
C ALA A 81 -13.20 4.44 7.60
N MET A 82 -13.68 5.55 8.15
CA MET A 82 -13.24 6.03 9.47
C MET A 82 -13.63 5.07 10.59
N ILE A 83 -14.83 4.51 10.54
CA ILE A 83 -15.27 3.47 11.49
C ILE A 83 -14.34 2.27 11.40
N LEU A 84 -14.11 1.74 10.20
CA LEU A 84 -13.20 0.62 9.96
C LEU A 84 -11.80 0.92 10.51
N ASP A 85 -11.27 2.11 10.27
CA ASP A 85 -9.93 2.50 10.74
C ASP A 85 -9.82 2.53 12.27
N ILE A 86 -10.87 3.00 12.97
CA ILE A 86 -10.92 2.99 14.43
C ILE A 86 -10.89 1.54 14.94
N PHE A 87 -11.75 0.68 14.39
CA PHE A 87 -11.80 -0.74 14.79
C PHE A 87 -10.50 -1.47 14.47
N LEU A 88 -9.90 -1.24 13.29
CA LEU A 88 -8.59 -1.79 12.94
C LEU A 88 -7.50 -1.31 13.89
N THR A 89 -7.54 -0.04 14.33
CA THR A 89 -6.57 0.50 15.28
C THR A 89 -6.68 -0.18 16.63
N ILE A 90 -7.90 -0.36 17.15
CA ILE A 90 -8.13 -1.08 18.42
C ILE A 90 -7.71 -2.54 18.29
N TYR A 91 -8.17 -3.22 17.23
CA TYR A 91 -7.83 -4.60 16.94
C TYR A 91 -6.31 -4.81 16.86
N HIS A 92 -5.62 -3.99 16.08
CA HIS A 92 -4.17 -4.04 15.89
C HIS A 92 -3.40 -3.66 17.17
N ALA A 93 -3.91 -2.73 17.98
CA ALA A 93 -3.27 -2.34 19.23
C ALA A 93 -3.36 -3.43 20.30
N VAL A 94 -4.45 -4.19 20.34
CA VAL A 94 -4.74 -5.20 21.37
C VAL A 94 -4.31 -6.59 20.94
N ALA A 95 -4.81 -7.09 19.80
CA ALA A 95 -4.61 -8.48 19.39
C ALA A 95 -3.15 -8.78 19.03
N PHE A 96 -2.45 -7.88 18.35
CA PHE A 96 -1.09 -8.16 17.87
C PHE A 96 -0.09 -8.32 19.02
N PRO A 97 -0.06 -7.46 20.05
CA PRO A 97 0.78 -7.71 21.23
C PRO A 97 0.42 -8.99 21.97
N LEU A 98 -0.87 -9.30 22.14
CA LEU A 98 -1.33 -10.52 22.83
C LEU A 98 -0.82 -11.79 22.12
N TYR A 99 -0.91 -11.81 20.80
CA TYR A 99 -0.42 -12.92 19.98
C TYR A 99 1.03 -12.76 19.54
N LYS A 100 1.80 -11.80 20.08
CA LYS A 100 3.20 -11.54 19.68
C LYS A 100 3.41 -11.41 18.16
N ILE A 101 2.41 -10.93 17.43
CA ILE A 101 2.47 -10.67 15.99
C ILE A 101 3.13 -9.30 15.78
N PRO A 102 4.09 -9.14 14.84
CA PRO A 102 4.72 -7.86 14.59
C PRO A 102 3.71 -6.83 14.06
N LYS A 103 3.74 -5.62 14.61
CA LYS A 103 2.83 -4.54 14.22
C LYS A 103 3.06 -4.10 12.78
N VAL A 104 1.97 -3.77 12.10
CA VAL A 104 1.97 -3.23 10.74
C VAL A 104 2.22 -1.72 10.79
N LYS A 105 3.25 -1.25 10.07
CA LYS A 105 3.58 0.17 9.95
C LYS A 105 2.63 0.86 8.99
N ARG A 106 1.70 1.67 9.52
CA ARG A 106 0.71 2.43 8.72
C ARG A 106 1.32 3.33 7.64
N LYS A 107 2.50 3.90 7.90
CA LYS A 107 3.23 4.80 6.98
C LYS A 107 3.64 4.13 5.66
N ASP A 108 3.74 2.80 5.63
CA ASP A 108 4.16 2.05 4.45
C ASP A 108 2.99 1.85 3.47
N PHE A 109 1.75 2.06 3.93
CA PHE A 109 0.53 1.88 3.15
C PHE A 109 -0.11 3.21 2.74
N ILE A 110 -0.12 4.20 3.64
CA ILE A 110 -0.77 5.49 3.38
C ILE A 110 0.26 6.53 2.95
N ILE A 111 0.42 6.71 1.64
CA ILE A 111 1.40 7.61 1.03
C ILE A 111 0.73 8.86 0.45
N TYR A 112 1.18 10.04 0.90
CA TYR A 112 0.59 11.34 0.58
C TYR A 112 1.39 12.19 -0.42
N ASP A 113 2.25 11.56 -1.22
CA ASP A 113 3.19 12.26 -2.10
C ASP A 113 2.53 13.08 -3.21
N ARG A 114 1.30 12.71 -3.59
CA ARG A 114 0.52 13.39 -4.63
C ARG A 114 0.24 14.86 -4.30
N LYS A 115 0.32 15.26 -3.02
CA LYS A 115 0.18 16.67 -2.60
C LYS A 115 1.28 17.58 -3.17
N PHE A 116 2.44 17.01 -3.51
CA PHE A 116 3.59 17.74 -4.07
C PHE A 116 3.47 18.00 -5.57
N LEU A 117 2.46 17.44 -6.25
CA LEU A 117 2.24 17.68 -7.68
C LEU A 117 1.78 19.13 -7.91
N ASP A 118 2.61 19.90 -8.61
CA ASP A 118 2.41 21.35 -8.83
C ASP A 118 1.38 21.68 -9.90
N TYR A 119 1.00 20.72 -10.75
CA TYR A 119 -0.01 20.89 -11.79
C TYR A 119 -1.44 20.63 -11.29
N LEU A 120 -1.62 20.05 -10.10
CA LEU A 120 -2.94 19.83 -9.51
C LEU A 120 -3.43 21.08 -8.79
N ASN A 121 -4.72 21.39 -8.97
CA ASN A 121 -5.38 22.43 -8.18
C ASN A 121 -5.75 21.93 -6.76
N VAL A 122 -6.23 22.82 -5.88
CA VAL A 122 -6.50 22.48 -4.47
C VAL A 122 -7.58 21.40 -4.36
N VAL A 123 -8.66 21.49 -5.14
CA VAL A 123 -9.76 20.53 -5.12
C VAL A 123 -9.31 19.15 -5.60
N GLN A 124 -8.54 19.10 -6.70
CA GLN A 124 -7.92 17.87 -7.20
C GLN A 124 -6.96 17.24 -6.18
N LYS A 125 -6.23 18.06 -5.40
CA LYS A 125 -5.39 17.57 -4.30
C LYS A 125 -6.21 16.97 -3.17
N VAL A 126 -7.37 17.54 -2.84
CA VAL A 126 -8.31 16.96 -1.86
C VAL A 126 -8.85 15.62 -2.34
N HIS A 127 -9.29 15.52 -3.61
CA HIS A 127 -9.69 14.23 -4.20
C HIS A 127 -8.56 13.19 -4.17
N CYS A 128 -7.33 13.61 -4.51
CA CYS A 128 -6.16 12.74 -4.43
C CYS A 128 -5.85 12.30 -3.01
N LEU A 129 -6.01 13.17 -2.02
CA LEU A 129 -5.83 12.85 -0.60
C LEU A 129 -6.84 11.80 -0.14
N TYR A 130 -8.11 11.98 -0.51
CA TYR A 130 -9.17 11.01 -0.26
C TYR A 130 -8.80 9.64 -0.84
N CYS A 131 -8.48 9.56 -2.14
CA CYS A 131 -8.13 8.28 -2.77
C CYS A 131 -6.85 7.67 -2.19
N SER A 132 -5.82 8.47 -1.87
CA SER A 132 -4.60 7.99 -1.21
C SER A 132 -4.91 7.38 0.17
N TYR A 133 -5.80 8.00 0.93
CA TYR A 133 -6.18 7.53 2.25
C TYR A 133 -6.99 6.23 2.18
N ILE A 134 -8.09 6.22 1.43
CA ILE A 134 -9.01 5.07 1.38
C ILE A 134 -8.32 3.82 0.84
N ASN A 135 -7.60 3.94 -0.29
CA ASN A 135 -6.87 2.79 -0.85
C ASN A 135 -5.74 2.33 0.08
N GLY A 136 -5.03 3.27 0.70
CA GLY A 136 -3.99 2.95 1.68
C GLY A 136 -4.57 2.26 2.92
N LEU A 137 -5.72 2.69 3.40
CA LEU A 137 -6.44 2.07 4.52
C LEU A 137 -6.88 0.64 4.19
N PHE A 138 -7.43 0.39 3.01
CA PHE A 138 -7.79 -0.97 2.61
C PHE A 138 -6.59 -1.89 2.45
N ALA A 139 -5.49 -1.41 1.87
CA ALA A 139 -4.25 -2.18 1.82
C ALA A 139 -3.70 -2.47 3.23
N TYR A 140 -3.76 -1.49 4.14
CA TYR A 140 -3.38 -1.65 5.54
C TYR A 140 -4.27 -2.67 6.27
N ALA A 141 -5.58 -2.63 6.03
CA ALA A 141 -6.55 -3.59 6.56
C ALA A 141 -6.25 -5.02 6.10
N VAL A 142 -5.98 -5.19 4.80
CA VAL A 142 -5.61 -6.49 4.22
C VAL A 142 -4.32 -7.01 4.84
N GLU A 143 -3.30 -6.18 5.06
CA GLU A 143 -2.06 -6.63 5.70
C GLU A 143 -2.29 -7.06 7.17
N ILE A 144 -3.10 -6.30 7.93
CA ILE A 144 -3.47 -6.66 9.30
C ILE A 144 -4.18 -8.02 9.31
N ALA A 145 -5.17 -8.20 8.42
CA ALA A 145 -5.90 -9.44 8.30
C ALA A 145 -4.99 -10.59 7.85
N ALA A 146 -4.10 -10.36 6.87
CA ALA A 146 -3.18 -11.35 6.35
C ALA A 146 -2.19 -11.88 7.40
N ARG A 147 -1.67 -11.01 8.29
CA ARG A 147 -0.82 -11.46 9.40
C ARG A 147 -1.61 -12.24 10.44
N THR A 148 -2.84 -11.84 10.69
CA THR A 148 -3.76 -12.58 11.57
C THR A 148 -4.04 -13.98 11.00
N GLU A 149 -4.39 -14.04 9.72
CA GLU A 149 -4.68 -15.27 9.00
C GLU A 149 -3.44 -16.16 8.91
N ARG A 150 -2.25 -15.59 8.66
CA ARG A 150 -1.00 -16.35 8.70
C ARG A 150 -0.77 -17.01 10.06
N TYR A 151 -1.16 -16.36 11.16
CA TYR A 151 -0.99 -16.91 12.49
C TYR A 151 -2.04 -18.00 12.79
N TRP A 152 -3.33 -17.69 12.59
CA TRP A 152 -4.44 -18.53 13.01
C TRP A 152 -4.89 -19.57 11.97
N CYS A 153 -4.81 -19.27 10.68
CA CYS A 153 -5.36 -20.09 9.61
C CYS A 153 -4.48 -20.05 8.34
N PRO A 154 -3.22 -20.52 8.39
CA PRO A 154 -2.33 -20.49 7.23
C PRO A 154 -2.66 -21.63 6.26
N ILE A 155 -3.86 -21.66 5.68
CA ILE A 155 -4.28 -22.65 4.67
C ILE A 155 -4.85 -21.96 3.44
N LYS A 156 -4.46 -22.44 2.25
CA LYS A 156 -4.97 -21.91 1.00
C LYS A 156 -6.43 -22.33 0.81
N ALA A 157 -7.23 -21.42 0.26
CA ALA A 157 -8.55 -21.73 -0.26
C ALA A 157 -8.45 -22.71 -1.45
N ALA A 158 -9.46 -23.59 -1.58
CA ALA A 158 -9.58 -24.51 -2.70
C ALA A 158 -9.78 -23.77 -4.05
N SER A 159 -10.52 -22.66 -4.02
CA SER A 159 -10.77 -21.84 -5.20
C SER A 159 -9.65 -20.83 -5.42
N LYS A 160 -9.37 -20.53 -6.69
CA LYS A 160 -8.36 -19.52 -7.06
C LYS A 160 -8.87 -18.12 -6.72
N MET A 161 -8.11 -17.42 -5.88
CA MET A 161 -8.33 -16.01 -5.58
C MET A 161 -7.63 -15.12 -6.62
N ASN A 162 -8.29 -14.03 -7.04
CA ASN A 162 -7.77 -13.11 -8.06
C ASN A 162 -6.57 -12.28 -7.58
N ALA A 163 -6.54 -11.92 -6.29
CA ALA A 163 -5.50 -11.07 -5.70
C ALA A 163 -5.15 -11.55 -4.29
N PRO A 164 -4.40 -12.66 -4.13
CA PRO A 164 -3.93 -13.08 -2.82
C PRO A 164 -2.97 -12.06 -2.20
N HIS A 165 -3.04 -11.91 -0.88
CA HIS A 165 -2.07 -11.10 -0.14
C HIS A 165 -0.69 -11.78 -0.13
N SER A 166 0.34 -11.01 0.23
CA SER A 166 1.75 -11.43 0.20
C SER A 166 2.05 -12.71 1.01
N TRP A 167 1.40 -12.87 2.16
CA TRP A 167 1.57 -14.02 3.06
C TRP A 167 0.98 -15.34 2.54
N TYR A 168 0.10 -15.30 1.53
CA TYR A 168 -0.63 -16.48 1.06
C TYR A 168 0.30 -17.54 0.43
N LYS A 169 1.46 -17.11 -0.06
CA LYS A 169 2.51 -18.01 -0.58
C LYS A 169 3.07 -18.95 0.50
N ASP A 170 3.04 -18.51 1.76
CA ASP A 170 3.61 -19.24 2.90
C ASP A 170 2.57 -20.14 3.58
N PHE A 171 1.34 -20.23 3.06
CA PHE A 171 0.26 -21.04 3.61
C PHE A 171 0.38 -22.50 3.19
N ALA A 172 -0.20 -23.40 3.98
CA ALA A 172 -0.36 -24.81 3.65
C ALA A 172 -1.28 -25.00 2.46
N ASP A 173 -1.02 -26.03 1.65
CA ASP A 173 -1.92 -26.37 0.55
C ASP A 173 -3.28 -26.88 1.06
N TYR A 174 -4.33 -26.64 0.27
CA TYR A 174 -5.68 -27.05 0.62
C TYR A 174 -5.73 -28.59 0.77
N GLY A 175 -6.22 -29.06 1.93
CA GLY A 175 -6.31 -30.48 2.24
C GLY A 175 -5.05 -31.12 2.81
N ASN A 176 -4.01 -30.34 3.15
CA ASN A 176 -2.78 -30.83 3.79
C ASN A 176 -2.75 -30.53 5.31
N PRO A 177 -3.28 -31.42 6.18
CA PRO A 177 -3.31 -31.19 7.61
C PRO A 177 -1.93 -31.22 8.27
N GLN A 178 -0.96 -31.94 7.71
CA GLN A 178 0.39 -32.04 8.25
C GLN A 178 1.12 -30.70 8.12
N GLU A 179 1.08 -30.09 6.94
CA GLU A 179 1.68 -28.77 6.70
C GLU A 179 0.95 -27.68 7.48
N TRP A 180 -0.38 -27.79 7.62
CA TRP A 180 -1.16 -26.86 8.45
C TRP A 180 -0.68 -26.89 9.91
N ASN A 181 -0.56 -28.08 10.52
CA ASN A 181 -0.09 -28.23 11.91
C ASN A 181 1.31 -27.61 12.13
N GLN A 182 2.19 -27.67 11.13
CA GLN A 182 3.53 -27.08 11.22
C GLN A 182 3.51 -25.54 11.16
N LYS A 183 2.53 -24.97 10.46
CA LYS A 183 2.44 -23.52 10.20
C LYS A 183 1.50 -22.79 11.17
N PHE A 184 0.53 -23.50 11.72
CA PHE A 184 -0.46 -23.01 12.68
C PHE A 184 0.23 -22.48 13.95
N ASN A 185 -0.15 -21.27 14.38
CA ASN A 185 0.44 -20.56 15.52
C ASN A 185 1.97 -20.42 15.49
N ASN A 186 2.60 -20.58 14.32
CA ASN A 186 4.04 -20.50 14.19
C ASN A 186 4.51 -19.04 14.10
N HIS A 187 5.16 -18.54 15.15
CA HIS A 187 5.71 -17.18 15.21
C HIS A 187 6.99 -17.00 14.40
N GLU A 188 7.71 -18.07 14.04
CA GLU A 188 8.97 -18.01 13.28
C GLU A 188 8.76 -17.37 11.89
N ALA A 189 7.54 -17.53 11.34
CA ALA A 189 7.14 -16.90 10.08
C ALA A 189 7.31 -15.38 10.07
N PHE A 190 7.32 -14.74 11.25
CA PHE A 190 7.44 -13.29 11.41
C PHE A 190 8.86 -12.82 11.73
N GLU A 191 9.83 -13.72 11.93
CA GLU A 191 11.18 -13.35 12.38
C GLU A 191 11.96 -12.55 11.35
N CYS A 192 11.74 -12.80 10.06
CA CYS A 192 12.33 -12.02 8.96
C CYS A 192 12.01 -10.53 9.06
N MET A 193 10.90 -10.15 9.71
CA MET A 193 10.47 -8.76 9.85
C MET A 193 11.08 -8.05 11.07
N LYS A 194 11.56 -8.79 12.07
CA LYS A 194 12.21 -8.19 13.27
C LYS A 194 13.51 -7.45 12.90
N GLY A 195 14.15 -7.80 11.79
CA GLY A 195 15.36 -7.13 11.27
C GLY A 195 15.09 -5.80 10.56
N GLU A 196 13.90 -5.60 10.00
CA GLU A 196 13.54 -4.38 9.24
C GLU A 196 13.10 -3.22 10.14
N ASP A 197 12.76 -3.49 11.40
CA ASP A 197 12.35 -2.48 12.38
C ASP A 197 13.52 -1.70 13.01
N LYS A 198 14.76 -2.14 12.80
CA LYS A 198 15.98 -1.49 13.36
C LYS A 198 16.71 -0.53 12.40
N LYS A 199 16.11 -0.16 11.26
CA LYS A 199 16.68 0.80 10.29
C LYS A 199 15.82 2.05 10.11
#